data_AF-A0A1G4INX5-F1
#
_entry.id   AF-A0A1G4INX5-F1
#
_cell.length_a   1.000
_cell.length_b   1.000
_cell.length_c   1.000
_cell.angle_alpha   90.00
_cell.angle_beta   90.00
_cell.angle_gamma   90.00
#
_symmetry.space_group_name_H-M   'P 1'
#
loop_
_entity.id
_entity.type
_entity.pdbx_description
1 polymer ?
#
loop_
_entity_poly.entity_id
_entity_poly.type
_entity_poly.pdbx_seq_one_letter_code
_entity_poly.pdbx_strand_id
1 'polypeptide(L)'
;MNSFLEYAQCFVALAFTYTARVLTWLVPLLLRFAQTHPTTTNVFGYLLAAYISWKIICHLWTVLKRIMLALLVVFAALLWSRGLHQVVSHDVPVLMQYLEPHASFQELWNRFCYYAHPTRFTQYYSTALQLQLETLRDHSLQFLANLSN
;
A
#
# COMPACT_ATOMS: atom_id res chain seq x y z
N MET A 1 23.45 -21.89 15.75
CA MET A 1 22.31 -21.20 15.09
C MET A 1 21.21 -22.19 14.72
N ASN A 2 21.52 -23.42 14.28
CA ASN A 2 20.53 -24.44 13.91
C ASN A 2 19.68 -24.94 15.10
N SER A 3 20.27 -25.07 16.29
CA SER A 3 19.55 -25.51 17.49
C SER A 3 18.40 -24.58 17.89
N PHE A 4 18.58 -23.26 17.78
CA PHE A 4 17.52 -22.29 18.11
C PHE A 4 16.33 -22.38 17.14
N LEU A 5 16.60 -22.63 15.86
CA LEU A 5 15.57 -22.77 14.84
C LEU A 5 14.73 -24.05 15.04
N GLU A 6 15.38 -25.15 15.42
CA GLU A 6 14.72 -26.41 15.76
C GLU A 6 13.82 -26.28 17.01
N TYR A 7 14.30 -25.60 18.05
CA TYR A 7 13.48 -25.30 19.24
C TYR A 7 12.26 -24.42 18.91
N ALA A 8 12.43 -23.40 18.05
CA ALA A 8 11.34 -22.54 17.62
C ALA A 8 10.28 -23.32 16.83
N GLN A 9 10.69 -24.22 15.94
CA GLN A 9 9.78 -25.07 15.17
C GLN A 9 9.00 -26.04 16.06
N CYS A 10 9.66 -26.69 17.03
CA CYS A 10 8.97 -27.54 18.01
C CYS A 10 7.96 -26.75 18.83
N PHE A 11 8.31 -25.55 19.30
CA PHE A 11 7.39 -24.72 20.07
C PHE A 11 6.16 -24.29 19.27
N VAL A 12 6.35 -23.87 18.01
CA VAL A 12 5.25 -23.51 17.11
C VAL A 12 4.34 -24.72 16.84
N ALA A 13 4.92 -25.89 16.59
CA ALA A 13 4.16 -27.12 16.38
C ALA A 13 3.34 -27.50 17.63
N LEU A 14 3.94 -27.37 18.82
CA LEU A 14 3.26 -27.66 20.08
C LEU A 14 2.10 -26.68 20.33
N ALA A 15 2.36 -25.37 20.15
CA ALA A 15 1.35 -24.33 20.28
C ALA A 15 0.18 -24.57 19.31
N PHE A 16 0.48 -24.88 18.05
CA PHE A 16 -0.53 -25.18 17.04
C PHE A 16 -1.38 -26.40 17.45
N THR A 17 -0.74 -27.47 17.91
CA THR A 17 -1.44 -28.70 18.33
C THR A 17 -2.35 -28.46 19.54
N TYR A 18 -1.90 -27.68 20.52
CA TYR A 18 -2.72 -27.29 21.67
C TYR A 18 -3.91 -26.42 21.25
N THR A 19 -3.69 -25.41 20.40
CA THR A 19 -4.78 -24.56 19.89
C THR A 19 -5.81 -25.37 19.10
N ALA A 20 -5.36 -26.28 18.24
CA ALA A 20 -6.23 -27.15 17.47
C ALA A 20 -7.07 -28.04 18.39
N ARG A 21 -6.46 -28.65 19.41
CA ARG A 21 -7.17 -29.51 20.37
C ARG A 21 -8.23 -28.75 21.17
N VAL A 22 -7.92 -27.54 21.62
CA VAL A 22 -8.90 -26.67 22.29
C VAL A 22 -10.04 -26.32 21.34
N LEU A 23 -9.74 -25.96 20.09
CA LEU A 23 -10.74 -25.62 19.09
C LEU A 23 -11.66 -26.81 18.77
N THR A 24 -11.12 -28.03 18.64
CA THR A 24 -11.90 -29.26 18.41
C THR A 24 -12.92 -29.51 19.53
N TRP A 25 -12.62 -29.11 20.77
CA TRP A 25 -13.57 -29.20 21.88
C TRP A 25 -14.58 -28.05 21.91
N LEU A 26 -14.14 -26.84 21.55
CA LEU A 26 -14.96 -25.62 21.55
C LEU A 26 -16.04 -25.63 20.46
N VAL A 27 -15.71 -26.11 19.26
CA VAL A 27 -16.62 -26.15 18.10
C VAL A 27 -17.91 -26.95 18.39
N PRO A 28 -17.88 -28.22 18.86
CA PRO A 28 -19.10 -28.97 19.14
C PRO A 28 -19.90 -28.37 20.30
N LEU A 29 -19.24 -27.73 21.27
CA LEU A 29 -19.88 -27.09 22.42
C LEU A 29 -20.65 -25.83 21.97
N LEU A 30 -20.05 -25.01 21.11
CA LEU A 30 -20.69 -23.87 20.47
C LEU A 30 -21.86 -24.29 19.58
N LEU A 31 -21.71 -25.37 18.81
CA LEU A 31 -22.78 -25.89 17.95
C LEU A 31 -23.99 -26.36 18.77
N ARG A 32 -23.76 -27.07 19.89
CA ARG A 32 -24.84 -27.48 20.79
C ARG A 32 -25.53 -26.27 21.42
N PHE A 33 -24.75 -25.27 21.86
CA PHE A 33 -25.28 -24.03 22.41
C PHE A 33 -26.11 -23.25 21.37
N ALA A 34 -25.66 -23.21 20.12
CA ALA A 34 -26.36 -22.58 19.01
C ALA A 34 -27.72 -23.23 18.73
N GLN A 35 -27.79 -24.56 18.85
CA GLN A 35 -29.03 -25.31 18.66
C GLN A 35 -30.02 -25.12 19.83
N THR A 36 -29.53 -24.98 21.06
CA THR A 36 -30.39 -24.76 22.24
C THR A 36 -30.91 -23.33 22.35
N HIS A 37 -30.14 -22.34 21.90
CA HIS A 37 -30.51 -20.92 21.98
C HIS A 37 -30.23 -20.18 20.65
N PRO A 38 -31.12 -20.34 19.64
CA PRO A 38 -30.89 -19.80 18.30
C PRO A 38 -30.98 -18.26 18.26
N THR A 39 -31.85 -17.65 19.06
CA THR A 39 -32.04 -16.19 19.08
C THR A 39 -30.82 -15.46 19.65
N THR A 40 -30.26 -15.92 20.77
CA THR A 40 -29.07 -15.31 21.37
C THR A 40 -27.86 -15.49 20.47
N THR A 41 -27.69 -16.67 19.87
CA THR A 41 -26.57 -16.94 18.94
C THR A 41 -26.61 -16.02 17.73
N ASN A 42 -27.79 -15.78 17.14
CA ASN A 42 -27.93 -14.83 16.04
C ASN A 42 -27.57 -13.40 16.46
N VAL A 43 -28.01 -12.94 17.63
CA VAL A 43 -27.68 -11.60 18.14
C VAL A 43 -26.17 -11.44 18.36
N PHE A 44 -25.52 -12.44 18.97
CA PHE A 44 -24.06 -12.43 19.14
C PHE A 44 -23.34 -12.47 17.80
N GLY A 45 -23.84 -13.23 16.83
CA GLY A 45 -23.32 -13.29 15.47
C GLY A 45 -23.37 -11.92 14.78
N TYR A 46 -24.51 -11.22 14.85
CA TYR A 46 -24.64 -9.89 14.28
C TYR A 46 -23.75 -8.85 14.98
N LEU A 47 -23.65 -8.89 16.31
CA LEU A 47 -22.75 -8.02 17.07
C LEU A 47 -21.28 -8.24 16.68
N LEU A 48 -20.87 -9.51 16.57
CA LEU A 48 -19.52 -9.86 16.17
C LEU A 48 -19.23 -9.40 14.74
N ALA A 49 -20.16 -9.62 13.82
CA ALA A 49 -20.05 -9.18 12.43
C ALA A 49 -19.97 -7.65 12.32
N ALA A 50 -20.79 -6.92 13.06
CA ALA A 50 -20.76 -5.46 13.12
C ALA A 50 -19.42 -4.95 13.69
N TYR A 51 -18.91 -5.57 14.75
CA TYR A 51 -17.62 -5.22 15.34
C TYR A 51 -16.45 -5.45 14.38
N ILE A 52 -16.40 -6.59 13.70
CA ILE A 52 -15.37 -6.89 12.68
C ILE A 52 -15.45 -5.87 11.54
N SER A 53 -16.67 -5.61 11.03
CA SER A 53 -16.88 -4.64 9.95
C SER A 53 -16.42 -3.24 10.35
N TRP A 54 -16.78 -2.79 11.55
CA TRP A 54 -16.32 -1.51 12.11
C TRP A 54 -14.79 -1.43 12.15
N LYS A 55 -14.13 -2.47 12.66
CA LYS A 55 -12.67 -2.52 12.74
C LYS A 55 -12.00 -2.46 11.36
N ILE A 56 -12.56 -3.16 10.38
CA ILE A 56 -12.09 -3.12 8.99
C ILE A 56 -12.22 -1.69 8.42
N ILE A 57 -13.34 -1.03 8.64
CA ILE A 57 -13.57 0.36 8.19
C ILE A 57 -12.55 1.31 8.83
N CYS A 58 -12.29 1.20 10.14
CA CYS A 58 -11.30 2.01 10.81
C CYS A 58 -9.89 1.79 10.23
N HIS A 59 -9.49 0.53 10.01
CA HIS A 59 -8.21 0.24 9.40
C HIS A 59 -8.12 0.77 7.97
N LEU A 60 -9.16 0.58 7.15
CA LEU A 60 -9.23 1.12 5.81
C LEU A 60 -9.07 2.64 5.80
N TRP A 61 -9.75 3.33 6.72
CA TRP A 61 -9.63 4.79 6.89
C TRP A 61 -8.21 5.23 7.24
N THR A 62 -7.54 4.50 8.14
CA THR A 62 -6.14 4.81 8.49
C THR A 62 -5.18 4.61 7.31
N VAL A 63 -5.39 3.57 6.51
CA VAL A 63 -4.60 3.32 5.30
C VAL A 63 -4.84 4.42 4.27
N LEU A 64 -6.11 4.80 4.05
CA LEU A 64 -6.48 5.87 3.13
C LEU A 64 -5.81 7.19 3.51
N LYS A 65 -5.80 7.56 4.79
CA LYS A 65 -5.10 8.75 5.28
C LYS A 65 -3.60 8.72 4.99
N ARG A 66 -2.94 7.58 5.17
CA ARG A 66 -1.52 7.43 4.88
C ARG A 66 -1.22 7.57 3.38
N ILE A 67 -2.07 7.00 2.53
CA ILE A 67 -1.95 7.12 1.07
C ILE A 67 -2.13 8.59 0.65
N MET A 68 -3.13 9.29 1.21
CA MET A 68 -3.33 10.72 0.95
C MET A 68 -2.10 11.56 1.35
N LEU A 69 -1.50 11.30 2.50
CA LEU A 69 -0.29 11.99 2.93
C LEU A 69 0.88 11.72 1.98
N ALA A 70 1.08 10.45 1.58
CA ALA A 70 2.12 10.10 0.61
C ALA A 70 1.91 10.83 -0.73
N LEU A 71 0.68 10.87 -1.21
CA LEU A 71 0.33 11.58 -2.45
C LEU A 71 0.57 13.08 -2.32
N LEU A 72 0.27 13.68 -1.17
CA LEU A 72 0.55 15.08 -0.88
C LEU A 72 2.05 15.39 -0.86
N VAL A 73 2.88 14.50 -0.31
CA VAL A 73 4.34 14.64 -0.34
C VAL A 73 4.86 14.57 -1.78
N VAL A 74 4.38 13.61 -2.58
CA VAL A 74 4.74 13.51 -4.00
C VAL A 74 4.32 14.77 -4.75
N PHE A 75 3.11 15.27 -4.49
CA PHE A 75 2.63 16.52 -5.09
C PHE A 75 3.48 17.72 -4.71
N ALA A 76 3.91 17.83 -3.45
CA ALA A 76 4.82 18.89 -2.99
C ALA A 76 6.20 18.79 -3.67
N ALA A 77 6.73 17.59 -3.87
CA ALA A 77 7.98 17.39 -4.60
C ALA A 77 7.85 17.77 -6.10
N LEU A 78 6.72 17.44 -6.72
CA LEU A 78 6.42 17.87 -8.09
C LEU A 78 6.31 19.40 -8.20
N LEU A 79 5.62 20.04 -7.25
CA LEU A 79 5.55 21.51 -7.15
C LEU A 79 6.92 22.16 -7.00
N TRP A 80 7.79 21.57 -6.18
CA TRP A 80 9.15 22.07 -5.98
C TRP A 80 10.01 21.95 -7.25
N SER A 81 9.89 20.85 -7.98
CA SER A 81 10.71 20.61 -9.18
C SER A 81 10.25 21.37 -10.42
N ARG A 82 8.93 21.59 -10.61
CA ARG A 82 8.36 22.19 -11.83
C ARG A 82 7.82 23.62 -11.65
N GLY A 83 7.74 24.11 -10.42
CA GLY A 83 7.19 25.43 -10.11
C GLY A 83 5.66 25.45 -10.07
N LEU A 84 5.11 26.30 -9.18
CA LEU A 84 3.69 26.34 -8.84
C LEU A 84 2.77 26.66 -10.03
N HIS A 85 3.27 27.47 -10.98
CA HIS A 85 2.49 27.87 -12.14
C HIS A 85 2.22 26.71 -13.11
N GLN A 86 3.17 25.79 -13.29
CA GLN A 86 3.08 24.70 -14.27
C GLN A 86 2.25 23.52 -13.75
N VAL A 87 2.31 23.23 -12.44
CA VAL A 87 1.50 22.18 -11.80
C VAL A 87 0.01 22.57 -11.74
N VAL A 88 -0.31 23.83 -11.42
CA VAL A 88 -1.71 24.28 -11.33
C VAL A 88 -2.36 24.42 -12.72
N SER A 89 -1.60 24.83 -13.74
CA SER A 89 -2.14 25.08 -15.08
C SER A 89 -2.11 23.89 -16.03
N HIS A 90 -1.26 22.88 -15.79
CA HIS A 90 -1.13 21.71 -16.66
C HIS A 90 -1.47 20.41 -15.95
N ASP A 91 -0.91 20.15 -14.77
CA ASP A 91 -1.10 18.85 -14.09
C ASP A 91 -2.50 18.71 -13.46
N VAL A 92 -3.08 19.79 -12.89
CA VAL A 92 -4.45 19.78 -12.32
C VAL A 92 -5.55 19.54 -13.36
N PRO A 93 -5.60 20.25 -14.51
CA PRO A 93 -6.63 19.99 -15.53
C PRO A 93 -6.46 18.62 -16.19
N VAL A 94 -5.23 18.13 -16.36
CA VAL A 94 -4.97 16.76 -16.84
C VAL A 94 -5.48 15.73 -15.83
N LEU A 95 -5.24 15.92 -14.53
CA LEU A 95 -5.79 15.05 -13.49
C LEU A 95 -7.33 15.09 -13.46
N MET A 96 -7.93 16.25 -13.73
CA MET A 96 -9.38 16.40 -13.80
C MET A 96 -9.99 15.72 -15.04
N GLN A 97 -9.29 15.71 -16.18
CA GLN A 97 -9.67 14.92 -17.36
C GLN A 97 -9.60 13.41 -17.07
N TYR A 98 -8.66 12.96 -16.24
CA TYR A 98 -8.63 11.55 -15.80
C TYR A 98 -9.73 11.21 -14.79
N LEU A 99 -10.24 12.20 -14.05
CA LEU A 99 -11.36 12.10 -13.11
C LEU A 99 -12.71 12.43 -13.76
N GLU A 100 -12.86 12.17 -15.07
CA GLU A 100 -14.14 12.34 -15.74
C GLU A 100 -15.25 11.54 -15.02
N PRO A 101 -16.40 12.16 -14.68
CA PRO A 101 -17.44 11.56 -13.83
C PRO A 101 -18.10 10.29 -14.38
N HIS A 102 -17.85 9.94 -15.66
CA HIS A 102 -18.54 8.87 -16.37
C HIS A 102 -17.70 7.58 -16.57
N ALA A 103 -16.44 7.55 -16.12
CA ALA A 103 -15.62 6.36 -16.25
C ALA A 103 -15.97 5.32 -15.16
N SER A 104 -16.29 4.10 -15.58
CA SER A 104 -16.52 3.00 -14.65
C SER A 104 -15.22 2.68 -13.88
N PHE A 105 -15.32 2.27 -12.60
CA PHE A 105 -14.14 1.97 -11.77
C PHE A 105 -13.19 0.97 -12.43
N GLN A 106 -13.74 0.05 -13.22
CA GLN A 106 -12.99 -0.95 -13.97
C GLN A 106 -12.18 -0.34 -15.12
N GLU A 107 -12.69 0.66 -15.82
CA GLU A 107 -11.95 1.41 -16.85
C GLU A 107 -10.84 2.27 -16.24
N LEU A 108 -11.10 2.89 -15.10
CA LEU A 108 -10.08 3.64 -14.35
C LEU A 108 -8.94 2.73 -13.90
N TRP A 109 -9.27 1.54 -13.38
CA TRP A 109 -8.27 0.54 -12.97
C TRP A 109 -7.43 0.03 -14.15
N ASN A 110 -8.08 -0.28 -15.28
CA ASN A 110 -7.37 -0.72 -16.48
C ASN A 110 -6.46 0.36 -17.06
N ARG A 111 -6.88 1.64 -17.04
CA ARG A 111 -6.03 2.77 -17.44
C ARG A 111 -4.85 2.95 -16.49
N PHE A 112 -5.08 2.85 -15.18
CA PHE A 112 -4.00 2.92 -14.20
C PHE A 112 -2.96 1.83 -14.44
N CYS A 113 -3.39 0.57 -14.62
CA CYS A 113 -2.49 -0.55 -14.93
C CYS A 113 -1.74 -0.35 -16.26
N TYR A 114 -2.37 0.24 -17.28
CA TYR A 114 -1.74 0.53 -18.55
C TYR A 114 -0.63 1.60 -18.44
N TYR A 115 -0.86 2.66 -17.66
CA TYR A 115 0.12 3.73 -17.46
C TYR A 115 1.20 3.37 -16.42
N ALA A 116 0.88 2.53 -15.44
CA ALA A 116 1.83 2.00 -14.46
C ALA A 116 2.75 0.90 -15.03
N HIS A 117 2.60 0.55 -16.31
CA HIS A 117 3.38 -0.51 -16.94
C HIS A 117 4.90 -0.17 -16.91
N PRO A 118 5.75 -1.07 -16.40
CA PRO A 118 7.15 -0.79 -16.05
C PRO A 118 8.02 -0.32 -17.23
N THR A 119 7.62 -0.62 -18.46
CA THR A 119 8.34 -0.27 -19.69
C THR A 119 8.39 1.23 -19.98
N ARG A 120 7.42 2.02 -19.50
CA ARG A 120 7.47 3.50 -19.62
C ARG A 120 8.12 4.19 -18.43
N PHE A 121 8.09 3.56 -17.25
CA PHE A 121 8.76 4.07 -16.05
C PHE A 121 10.29 4.09 -16.21
N THR A 122 10.88 3.09 -16.87
CA THR A 122 12.32 3.03 -17.15
C THR A 122 12.80 4.13 -18.08
N GLN A 123 12.01 4.54 -19.07
CA GLN A 123 12.39 5.62 -20.00
C GLN A 123 12.45 7.00 -19.34
N TYR A 124 11.56 7.27 -18.38
CA TYR A 124 11.59 8.50 -17.59
C TYR A 124 12.75 8.53 -16.58
N TYR A 125 13.06 7.40 -15.95
CA TYR A 125 14.21 7.30 -15.05
C TYR A 125 15.55 7.39 -15.80
N SER A 126 15.67 6.76 -16.98
CA SER A 126 16.93 6.77 -17.74
C SER A 126 17.27 8.18 -18.25
N THR A 127 16.27 8.95 -18.69
CA THR A 127 16.48 10.32 -19.16
C THR A 127 16.81 11.28 -18.03
N ALA A 128 16.10 11.21 -16.89
CA ALA A 128 16.40 12.05 -15.73
C ALA A 128 17.78 11.75 -15.13
N LEU A 129 18.16 10.47 -15.07
CA LEU A 129 19.44 10.02 -14.52
C LEU A 129 20.60 10.33 -15.48
N GLN A 130 20.40 10.27 -16.80
CA GLN A 130 21.40 10.75 -17.78
C GLN A 130 21.67 12.24 -17.65
N LEU A 131 20.63 13.06 -17.47
CA LEU A 131 20.75 14.52 -17.38
C LEU A 131 21.48 14.96 -16.10
N GLN A 132 21.28 14.23 -15.00
CA GLN A 132 22.05 14.44 -13.76
C GLN A 132 23.50 13.95 -13.85
N LEU A 133 23.78 12.89 -14.61
CA LEU A 133 25.16 12.41 -14.81
C LEU A 133 25.99 13.34 -15.69
N GLU A 134 25.41 13.90 -16.76
CA GLU A 134 26.13 14.85 -17.63
C GLU A 134 26.50 16.12 -16.87
N THR A 135 25.57 16.66 -16.08
CA THR A 135 25.82 17.87 -15.28
C THR A 135 26.90 17.64 -14.20
N LEU A 136 26.92 16.47 -13.55
CA LEU A 136 27.98 16.10 -12.62
C LEU A 136 29.34 15.90 -13.31
N ARG A 137 29.35 15.28 -14.50
CA ARG A 137 30.57 15.10 -15.30
C ARG A 137 31.17 16.45 -15.66
N ASP A 138 30.37 17.38 -16.17
CA ASP A 138 30.87 18.68 -16.63
C ASP A 138 31.40 19.53 -15.46
N HIS A 139 30.76 19.47 -14.28
CA HIS A 139 31.30 20.08 -13.05
C HIS A 139 32.61 19.44 -12.60
N SER A 140 32.74 18.11 -12.67
CA SER A 140 34.00 17.44 -12.31
C SER A 140 35.15 17.80 -13.25
N LEU A 141 34.88 17.95 -14.55
CA LEU A 141 35.88 18.38 -15.53
C LEU A 141 36.32 19.84 -15.31
N GLN A 142 35.38 20.73 -14.98
CA GLN A 142 35.71 22.11 -14.63
C GLN A 142 36.53 22.19 -13.33
N PHE A 143 36.21 21.37 -12.33
CA PHE A 143 36.99 21.29 -11.10
C PHE A 143 38.42 20.79 -11.34
N LEU A 144 38.58 19.76 -12.18
CA LEU A 144 39.90 19.27 -12.58
C LEU A 144 40.69 20.28 -13.40
N ALA A 145 40.04 21.00 -14.32
CA ALA A 145 40.66 22.06 -15.10
C ALA A 145 41.15 23.21 -14.20
N ASN A 146 40.35 23.59 -13.20
CA ASN A 146 40.72 24.62 -12.22
C ASN A 146 41.82 24.20 -11.26
N LEU A 147 42.05 22.89 -11.05
CA LEU A 147 43.17 22.37 -10.25
C LEU A 147 44.47 22.23 -11.06
N SER A 148 44.39 22.26 -12.39
CA SER A 148 45.54 22.12 -13.29
C SER A 148 46.17 23.45 -13.72
N ASN A 149 45.55 24.59 -13.36
CA ASN A 149 46.09 25.94 -13.47
C ASN A 149 46.57 26.44 -12.09
#